data_AF-A0A935FYE7-F1
#
_entry.id   AF-A0A935FYE7-F1
#
_cell.length_a   1.000
_cell.length_b   1.000
_cell.length_c   1.000
_cell.angle_alpha   90.00
_cell.angle_beta   90.00
_cell.angle_gamma   90.00
#
_symmetry.space_group_name_H-M   'P 1'
#
loop_
_entity.id
_entity.type
_entity.pdbx_description
1 polymer ?
#
loop_
_entity_poly.entity_id
_entity_poly.type
_entity_poly.pdbx_seq_one_letter_code
_entity_poly.pdbx_strand_id
1 'polypeptide(L)'
;MNARHAALLTALALTIAACAGGSNPGQSGSATVAAMPDTATMTVQERVKAGRALWEEKCRTVAGEKIYRTVENVEGILLMKVRPRASGREWSDPNWPGAAFARESQTDEYIATFLGYEEGGSTLDGTPTPITPTYRGSINTNQNPGGVPGYRWVDVIDEKDGKRWRYSGRWYEPWQTDKDYLKGYIKFSLDRTPAPNLAPRYGVTFEDHVILEERALGVASSTIKVIDLTTKEVMGELARYAVSGTLSDANPSPWLTAYRCPDHARGTNAATRKFVDQVLRPKKLEK
;
A
#
# COMPACT_ATOMS: atom_id res chain seq x y z
N MET A 1 20.13 -44.88 -37.60
CA MET A 1 21.03 -43.87 -38.22
C MET A 1 20.90 -42.58 -37.43
N ASN A 2 21.99 -42.23 -36.72
CA ASN A 2 22.60 -40.91 -36.43
C ASN A 2 21.76 -39.65 -36.73
N ALA A 3 21.78 -38.55 -35.96
CA ALA A 3 22.67 -38.12 -34.89
C ALA A 3 22.02 -37.01 -34.03
N ARG A 4 22.48 -36.95 -32.77
CA ARG A 4 22.31 -35.87 -31.79
C ARG A 4 23.12 -34.64 -32.19
N HIS A 5 22.61 -33.43 -31.96
CA HIS A 5 23.42 -32.21 -31.92
C HIS A 5 23.57 -31.76 -30.46
N ALA A 6 24.79 -31.83 -29.96
CA ALA A 6 25.25 -31.24 -28.71
C ALA A 6 25.99 -29.94 -29.04
N ALA A 7 25.63 -28.84 -28.37
CA ALA A 7 26.34 -27.58 -28.48
C ALA A 7 27.50 -27.53 -27.47
N LEU A 8 28.68 -27.16 -27.97
CA LEU A 8 29.94 -27.04 -27.25
C LEU A 8 29.90 -25.95 -26.17
N LEU A 9 30.40 -26.28 -24.97
CA LEU A 9 30.95 -25.33 -24.01
C LEU A 9 32.39 -24.98 -24.41
N THR A 10 32.69 -23.69 -24.54
CA THR A 10 34.07 -23.20 -24.66
C THR A 10 34.48 -22.59 -23.33
N ALA A 11 35.36 -23.27 -22.60
CA ALA A 11 36.03 -22.76 -21.42
C ALA A 11 37.26 -21.94 -21.86
N LEU A 12 37.34 -20.67 -21.45
CA LEU A 12 38.54 -19.85 -21.61
C LEU A 12 39.24 -19.76 -20.26
N ALA A 13 40.39 -20.44 -20.16
CA ALA A 13 41.32 -20.30 -19.06
C ALA A 13 42.12 -19.00 -19.24
N LEU A 14 42.25 -18.20 -18.18
CA LEU A 14 43.25 -17.13 -18.12
C LEU A 14 44.09 -17.27 -16.85
N THR A 15 45.39 -17.28 -17.09
CA THR A 15 46.52 -17.59 -16.21
C THR A 15 46.74 -16.55 -15.10
N ILE A 16 47.08 -17.04 -13.91
CA ILE A 16 47.55 -16.25 -12.77
C ILE A 16 49.02 -15.90 -12.99
N ALA A 17 49.34 -14.61 -13.04
CA ALA A 17 50.71 -14.10 -12.89
C ALA A 17 50.77 -13.26 -11.62
N ALA A 18 51.53 -13.74 -10.63
CA ALA A 18 51.85 -13.02 -9.41
C ALA A 18 53.10 -12.17 -9.64
N CYS A 19 52.99 -10.86 -9.41
CA CYS A 19 54.13 -9.98 -9.17
C CYS A 19 53.88 -9.23 -7.85
N ALA A 20 54.83 -9.37 -6.93
CA ALA A 20 54.86 -8.70 -5.64
C ALA A 20 55.46 -7.30 -5.75
N GLY A 21 55.05 -6.42 -4.82
CA GLY A 21 55.83 -5.24 -4.39
C GLY A 21 55.25 -3.89 -4.81
N GLY A 22 54.75 -3.12 -3.83
CA GLY A 22 54.41 -1.71 -4.02
C GLY A 22 53.44 -1.17 -2.98
N SER A 23 53.98 -0.69 -1.86
CA SER A 23 53.28 0.04 -0.80
C SER A 23 52.81 1.43 -1.25
N ASN A 24 51.54 1.78 -1.06
CA ASN A 24 51.13 3.06 -0.45
C ASN A 24 49.63 3.14 -0.08
N PRO A 25 49.27 4.00 0.89
CA PRO A 25 48.04 3.95 1.66
C PRO A 25 46.92 4.75 1.01
N GLY A 26 45.71 4.21 1.10
CA GLY A 26 44.49 4.90 0.66
C GLY A 26 43.30 4.16 1.25
N GLN A 27 43.04 4.40 2.53
CA GLN A 27 41.80 4.00 3.18
C GLN A 27 40.63 4.64 2.43
N SER A 28 39.94 3.87 1.59
CA SER A 28 38.55 4.15 1.26
C SER A 28 37.72 3.75 2.47
N GLY A 29 37.18 4.75 3.16
CA GLY A 29 36.28 4.56 4.29
C GLY A 29 35.10 3.70 3.87
N SER A 30 35.10 2.44 4.29
CA SER A 30 33.91 1.62 4.40
C SER A 30 33.01 2.33 5.40
N ALA A 31 31.90 2.91 4.92
CA ALA A 31 30.81 3.30 5.80
C ALA A 31 30.30 2.01 6.46
N THR A 32 30.79 1.74 7.66
CA THR A 32 30.21 0.75 8.57
C THR A 32 28.75 1.11 8.76
N VAL A 33 27.86 0.34 8.15
CA VAL A 33 26.47 0.26 8.59
C VAL A 33 26.56 -0.17 10.05
N ALA A 34 26.25 0.74 10.98
CA ALA A 34 26.27 0.41 12.39
C ALA A 34 25.37 -0.83 12.59
N ALA A 35 25.95 -1.90 13.14
CA ALA A 35 25.18 -3.07 13.50
C ALA A 35 24.08 -2.64 14.49
N MET A 36 22.84 -3.03 14.21
CA MET A 36 21.73 -2.76 15.13
C MET A 36 22.05 -3.39 16.50
N PRO A 37 21.76 -2.71 17.62
CA PRO A 37 22.05 -3.24 18.95
C PRO A 37 21.28 -4.54 19.19
N ASP A 38 21.86 -5.45 19.99
CA ASP A 38 21.18 -6.68 20.40
C ASP A 38 19.95 -6.33 21.23
N THR A 39 18.78 -6.48 20.62
CA THR A 39 17.49 -6.14 21.23
C THR A 39 17.12 -7.07 22.39
N ALA A 40 17.77 -8.22 22.54
CA ALA A 40 17.51 -9.19 23.60
C ALA A 40 17.92 -8.68 24.99
N THR A 41 18.92 -7.80 25.08
CA THR A 41 19.42 -7.26 26.35
C THR A 41 18.81 -5.91 26.72
N MET A 42 17.99 -5.33 25.84
CA MET A 42 17.40 -4.00 26.03
C MET A 42 16.19 -4.04 26.96
N THR A 43 16.09 -3.04 27.84
CA THR A 43 14.86 -2.77 28.58
C THR A 43 13.71 -2.39 27.63
N VAL A 44 12.47 -2.46 28.13
CA VAL A 44 11.29 -2.01 27.37
C VAL A 44 11.43 -0.54 26.93
N GLN A 45 11.90 0.34 27.83
CA GLN A 45 12.04 1.76 27.54
C GLN A 45 13.10 2.04 26.47
N GLU A 46 14.23 1.33 26.52
CA GLU A 46 15.28 1.45 25.51
C GLU A 46 14.79 1.00 24.13
N ARG A 47 14.02 -0.09 24.05
CA ARG A 47 13.44 -0.56 22.78
C ARG A 47 12.48 0.44 22.18
N VAL A 48 11.57 1.00 22.99
CA VAL A 48 10.63 2.03 22.53
C VAL A 48 11.37 3.27 22.04
N LYS A 49 12.43 3.71 22.73
CA LYS A 49 13.25 4.86 22.32
C LYS A 49 13.97 4.58 21.00
N ALA A 50 14.61 3.41 20.86
CA ALA A 50 15.31 3.02 19.65
C ALA A 50 14.36 2.87 18.45
N GLY A 51 13.19 2.25 18.65
CA GLY A 51 12.17 2.12 17.62
C GLY A 51 11.64 3.47 17.13
N ARG A 52 11.40 4.41 18.06
CA ARG A 52 11.02 5.78 17.70
C ARG A 52 12.10 6.47 16.88
N ALA A 53 13.36 6.39 17.29
CA ALA A 53 14.48 7.00 16.56
C ALA A 53 14.62 6.42 15.15
N LEU A 54 14.55 5.09 15.01
CA LEU A 54 14.57 4.42 13.71
C LEU A 54 13.41 4.89 12.83
N TRP A 55 12.19 4.91 13.38
CA TRP A 55 11.01 5.36 12.64
C TRP A 55 11.15 6.82 12.18
N GLU A 56 11.58 7.74 13.05
CA GLU A 56 11.80 9.15 12.69
C GLU A 56 12.85 9.30 11.57
N GLU A 57 13.93 8.53 11.63
CA GLU A 57 14.94 8.50 10.57
C GLU A 57 14.34 8.01 9.25
N LYS A 58 13.61 6.88 9.25
CA LYS A 58 12.97 6.32 8.06
C LYS A 58 11.90 7.25 7.51
N CYS A 59 11.14 7.93 8.36
CA CYS A 59 10.18 8.94 7.94
C CYS A 59 10.83 10.10 7.18
N ARG A 60 12.02 10.52 7.61
CA ARG A 60 12.75 11.63 6.99
C ARG A 60 13.46 11.23 5.70
N THR A 61 13.90 9.98 5.58
CA THR A 61 14.86 9.56 4.54
C THR A 61 14.30 8.58 3.51
N VAL A 62 13.29 7.78 3.88
CA VAL A 62 12.78 6.68 3.05
C VAL A 62 11.28 6.77 2.79
N ALA A 63 10.49 7.05 3.82
CA ALA A 63 9.04 7.09 3.72
C ALA A 63 8.57 8.23 2.82
N GLY A 64 7.38 8.05 2.24
CA GLY A 64 6.75 9.05 1.39
C GLY A 64 6.32 8.48 0.05
N GLU A 65 5.73 9.37 -0.74
CA GLU A 65 5.22 9.08 -2.07
C GLU A 65 6.23 9.54 -3.11
N LYS A 66 6.52 8.67 -4.08
CA LYS A 66 7.32 8.96 -5.27
C LYS A 66 6.42 8.77 -6.48
N ILE A 67 6.19 9.84 -7.23
CA ILE A 67 5.35 9.82 -8.44
C ILE A 67 6.26 10.04 -9.63
N TYR A 68 6.41 9.01 -10.46
CA TYR A 68 7.24 9.05 -11.67
C TYR A 68 6.43 9.48 -12.88
N ARG A 69 5.14 9.13 -12.91
CA ARG A 69 4.22 9.46 -14.01
C ARG A 69 2.80 9.54 -13.50
N THR A 70 2.05 10.53 -14.00
CA THR A 70 0.60 10.63 -13.79
C THR A 70 -0.16 10.36 -15.08
N VAL A 71 -1.31 9.69 -14.98
CA VAL A 71 -2.23 9.42 -16.09
C VAL A 71 -3.62 9.92 -15.73
N GLU A 72 -4.23 10.66 -16.66
CA GLU A 72 -5.57 11.21 -16.51
C GLU A 72 -6.65 10.26 -17.07
N ASN A 73 -7.89 10.46 -16.62
CA ASN A 73 -9.09 9.83 -17.16
C ASN A 73 -9.09 8.29 -17.13
N VAL A 74 -8.57 7.71 -16.05
CA VAL A 74 -8.53 6.26 -15.87
C VAL A 74 -9.92 5.75 -15.46
N GLU A 75 -10.47 4.81 -16.23
CA GLU A 75 -11.79 4.24 -15.96
C GLU A 75 -11.75 3.10 -14.94
N GLY A 76 -10.68 2.32 -14.93
CA GLY A 76 -10.53 1.19 -14.03
C GLY A 76 -9.11 0.68 -13.94
N ILE A 77 -8.85 -0.03 -12.86
CA ILE A 77 -7.52 -0.52 -12.47
C ILE A 77 -7.58 -1.99 -12.08
N LEU A 78 -6.41 -2.63 -12.01
CA LEU A 78 -6.25 -3.96 -11.44
C LEU A 78 -5.67 -3.86 -10.03
N LEU A 79 -6.38 -4.32 -9.01
CA LEU A 79 -5.79 -4.64 -7.72
C LEU A 79 -5.19 -6.06 -7.80
N MET A 80 -3.87 -6.14 -7.76
CA MET A 80 -3.16 -7.43 -7.80
C MET A 80 -3.23 -8.17 -6.46
N LYS A 81 -3.40 -7.42 -5.38
CA LYS A 81 -3.57 -7.92 -4.01
C LYS A 81 -4.65 -7.10 -3.31
N VAL A 82 -5.35 -7.73 -2.38
CA VAL A 82 -6.34 -7.08 -1.50
C VAL A 82 -5.91 -7.27 -0.06
N ARG A 83 -6.06 -6.24 0.77
CA ARG A 83 -5.75 -6.34 2.20
C ARG A 83 -6.62 -7.43 2.85
N PRO A 84 -6.04 -8.48 3.45
CA PRO A 84 -6.81 -9.55 4.05
C PRO A 84 -7.54 -9.04 5.31
N ARG A 85 -8.56 -9.79 5.73
CA ARG A 85 -9.25 -9.50 6.99
C ARG A 85 -8.27 -9.61 8.15
N ALA A 86 -8.27 -8.61 9.01
CA ALA A 86 -7.53 -8.58 10.25
C ALA A 86 -8.49 -8.25 11.40
N SER A 87 -8.15 -8.75 12.56
CA SER A 87 -8.94 -8.64 13.78
C SER A 87 -8.02 -8.36 14.97
N GLY A 88 -8.57 -8.42 16.18
CA GLY A 88 -7.79 -8.27 17.41
C GLY A 88 -6.54 -9.14 17.44
N ARG A 89 -6.59 -10.37 16.90
CA ARG A 89 -5.40 -11.25 16.85
C ARG A 89 -4.27 -10.63 16.04
N GLU A 90 -4.55 -10.23 14.79
CA GLU A 90 -3.57 -9.65 13.89
C GLU A 90 -3.10 -8.27 14.37
N TRP A 91 -4.01 -7.43 14.87
CA TRP A 91 -3.66 -6.10 15.40
C TRP A 91 -2.79 -6.16 16.66
N SER A 92 -2.80 -7.30 17.35
CA SER A 92 -2.01 -7.58 18.55
C SER A 92 -0.70 -8.33 18.28
N ASP A 93 -0.52 -8.87 17.08
CA ASP A 93 0.67 -9.64 16.69
C ASP A 93 1.82 -8.72 16.27
N PRO A 94 2.96 -8.68 17.00
CA PRO A 94 4.11 -7.84 16.64
C PRO A 94 4.65 -8.11 15.23
N ASN A 95 4.47 -9.32 14.71
CA ASN A 95 4.96 -9.73 13.39
C ASN A 95 3.88 -9.68 12.30
N TRP A 96 2.72 -9.07 12.58
CA TRP A 96 1.67 -8.96 11.59
C TRP A 96 2.16 -8.21 10.33
N PRO A 97 2.09 -8.83 9.13
CA PRO A 97 2.57 -8.21 7.90
C PRO A 97 1.92 -6.86 7.61
N GLY A 98 0.59 -6.76 7.72
CA GLY A 98 -0.18 -5.55 7.42
C GLY A 98 -0.05 -4.40 8.42
N ALA A 99 0.83 -4.50 9.41
CA ALA A 99 0.97 -3.56 10.52
C ALA A 99 1.17 -2.09 10.09
N ALA A 100 1.95 -1.81 9.05
CA ALA A 100 2.17 -0.44 8.60
C ALA A 100 0.91 0.25 8.06
N PHE A 101 -0.08 -0.55 7.61
CA PHE A 101 -1.38 -0.12 7.11
C PHE A 101 -2.52 -0.62 7.99
N ALA A 102 -2.30 -0.74 9.31
CA ALA A 102 -3.26 -1.36 10.23
C ALA A 102 -4.69 -0.81 10.19
N ARG A 103 -4.84 0.48 9.86
CA ARG A 103 -6.13 1.18 9.76
C ARG A 103 -6.77 1.11 8.38
N GLU A 104 -6.06 0.61 7.38
CA GLU A 104 -6.56 0.49 6.02
C GLU A 104 -7.76 -0.46 5.98
N SER A 105 -8.76 -0.10 5.17
CA SER A 105 -9.91 -0.94 4.90
C SER A 105 -9.43 -2.28 4.34
N GLN A 106 -10.18 -3.34 4.59
CA GLN A 106 -9.81 -4.72 4.27
C GLN A 106 -10.91 -5.37 3.44
N THR A 107 -10.59 -6.45 2.74
CA THR A 107 -11.55 -7.25 1.98
C THR A 107 -12.38 -6.39 1.01
N ASP A 108 -13.69 -6.55 0.97
CA ASP A 108 -14.59 -5.81 0.09
C ASP A 108 -14.57 -4.31 0.36
N GLU A 109 -14.36 -3.88 1.61
CA GLU A 109 -14.26 -2.45 1.94
C GLU A 109 -13.01 -1.82 1.32
N TYR A 110 -11.88 -2.54 1.29
CA TYR A 110 -10.67 -2.10 0.58
C TYR A 110 -10.98 -1.82 -0.88
N ILE A 111 -11.65 -2.76 -1.56
CA ILE A 111 -12.05 -2.62 -2.97
C ILE A 111 -13.03 -1.45 -3.14
N ALA A 112 -14.02 -1.35 -2.25
CA ALA A 112 -15.02 -0.30 -2.28
C ALA A 112 -14.41 1.10 -2.14
N THR A 113 -13.30 1.26 -1.41
CA THR A 113 -12.59 2.55 -1.37
C THR A 113 -12.14 3.02 -2.76
N PHE A 114 -11.87 2.12 -3.71
CA PHE A 114 -11.51 2.48 -5.09
C PHE A 114 -12.70 2.85 -5.97
N LEU A 115 -13.92 2.56 -5.54
CA LEU A 115 -15.15 2.88 -6.28
C LEU A 115 -15.88 4.08 -5.67
N GLY A 116 -15.64 4.36 -4.38
CA GLY A 116 -16.23 5.48 -3.65
C GLY A 116 -15.67 6.84 -4.04
N TYR A 117 -16.40 7.88 -3.62
CA TYR A 117 -16.04 9.28 -3.78
C TYR A 117 -15.12 9.73 -2.65
N GLU A 118 -14.14 10.55 -2.98
CA GLU A 118 -13.39 11.32 -1.99
C GLU A 118 -14.07 12.67 -1.75
N GLU A 119 -14.31 12.96 -0.48
CA GLU A 119 -15.03 14.13 0.00
C GLU A 119 -14.10 14.98 0.86
N GLY A 120 -13.99 16.26 0.50
CA GLY A 120 -13.28 17.24 1.30
C GLY A 120 -13.92 17.40 2.67
N GLY A 121 -13.21 18.08 3.56
CA GLY A 121 -13.84 18.57 4.78
C GLY A 121 -14.68 19.80 4.54
N SER A 122 -15.18 20.35 5.64
CA SER A 122 -15.64 21.74 5.68
C SER A 122 -15.00 22.44 6.87
N THR A 123 -14.81 23.75 6.75
CA THR A 123 -14.53 24.65 7.87
C THR A 123 -15.77 24.83 8.75
N LEU A 124 -15.64 25.51 9.89
CA LEU A 124 -16.75 25.71 10.84
C LEU A 124 -17.93 26.51 10.25
N ASP A 125 -17.65 27.40 9.30
CA ASP A 125 -18.61 28.18 8.52
C ASP A 125 -19.22 27.39 7.34
N GLY A 126 -18.86 26.12 7.18
CA GLY A 126 -19.42 25.24 6.15
C GLY A 126 -18.69 25.28 4.81
N THR A 127 -17.67 26.13 4.65
CA THR A 127 -16.90 26.22 3.40
C THR A 127 -16.16 24.90 3.12
N PRO A 128 -16.37 24.24 1.97
CA PRO A 128 -15.67 23.01 1.63
C PRO A 128 -14.16 23.23 1.53
N THR A 129 -13.38 22.34 2.14
CA THR A 129 -11.92 22.37 2.01
C THR A 129 -11.50 21.63 0.74
N PRO A 130 -10.59 22.21 -0.06
CA PRO A 130 -10.18 21.60 -1.32
C PRO A 130 -9.40 20.31 -1.06
N ILE A 131 -9.67 19.29 -1.88
CA ILE A 131 -8.86 18.07 -1.91
C ILE A 131 -7.60 18.37 -2.73
N THR A 132 -6.44 18.26 -2.10
CA THR A 132 -5.13 18.45 -2.73
C THR A 132 -4.23 17.24 -2.43
N PRO A 133 -3.10 17.05 -3.13
CA PRO A 133 -2.14 16.00 -2.80
C PRO A 133 -1.78 15.92 -1.31
N THR A 134 -1.59 17.08 -0.66
CA THR A 134 -1.21 17.18 0.75
C THR A 134 -2.40 17.18 1.71
N TYR A 135 -3.59 17.59 1.25
CA TYR A 135 -4.82 17.64 2.04
C TYR A 135 -5.89 16.73 1.43
N ARG A 136 -5.91 15.49 1.92
CA ARG A 136 -6.84 14.45 1.45
C ARG A 136 -8.14 14.41 2.23
N GLY A 137 -9.20 14.02 1.55
CA GLY A 137 -10.56 13.88 2.07
C GLY A 137 -10.84 12.53 2.72
N SER A 138 -12.09 12.32 3.10
CA SER A 138 -12.61 11.00 3.49
C SER A 138 -13.14 10.30 2.25
N ILE A 139 -13.00 8.97 2.17
CA ILE A 139 -13.59 8.20 1.08
C ILE A 139 -14.87 7.56 1.57
N ASN A 140 -15.94 7.77 0.81
CA ASN A 140 -17.26 7.27 1.14
C ASN A 140 -17.95 6.67 -0.09
N THR A 141 -18.83 5.71 0.13
CA THR A 141 -19.60 5.05 -0.92
C THR A 141 -20.98 5.67 -1.10
N ASN A 142 -21.30 6.77 -0.42
CA ASN A 142 -22.52 7.54 -0.70
C ASN A 142 -22.43 8.19 -2.08
N GLN A 143 -23.57 8.37 -2.75
CA GLN A 143 -23.57 9.11 -4.02
C GLN A 143 -23.23 10.57 -3.73
N ASN A 144 -22.11 11.03 -4.27
CA ASN A 144 -21.72 12.42 -4.18
C ASN A 144 -21.15 12.91 -5.52
N PRO A 145 -22.02 13.33 -6.47
CA PRO A 145 -21.59 13.87 -7.77
C PRO A 145 -20.73 15.13 -7.66
N GLY A 146 -20.68 15.80 -6.49
CA GLY A 146 -19.82 16.93 -6.22
C GLY A 146 -18.43 16.57 -5.67
N GLY A 147 -18.24 15.33 -5.23
CA GLY A 147 -16.96 14.80 -4.74
C GLY A 147 -16.01 14.37 -5.87
N VAL A 148 -14.78 14.01 -5.51
CA VAL A 148 -13.83 13.43 -6.47
C VAL A 148 -14.20 11.95 -6.66
N PRO A 149 -14.54 11.49 -7.89
CA PRO A 149 -15.07 10.14 -8.07
C PRO A 149 -14.01 9.05 -7.90
N GLY A 150 -14.50 7.83 -7.65
CA GLY A 150 -13.75 6.58 -7.80
C GLY A 150 -13.56 6.15 -9.24
N TYR A 151 -12.87 5.02 -9.40
CA TYR A 151 -12.86 4.29 -10.66
C TYR A 151 -14.25 3.74 -10.95
N ARG A 152 -14.59 3.58 -12.23
CA ARG A 152 -15.87 2.99 -12.67
C ARG A 152 -15.95 1.52 -12.31
N TRP A 153 -14.81 0.84 -12.38
CA TRP A 153 -14.68 -0.56 -12.02
C TRP A 153 -13.26 -0.87 -11.55
N VAL A 154 -13.13 -1.95 -10.78
CA VAL A 154 -11.86 -2.44 -10.26
C VAL A 154 -11.80 -3.93 -10.56
N ASP A 155 -10.78 -4.38 -11.26
CA ASP A 155 -10.52 -5.80 -11.39
C ASP A 155 -9.65 -6.27 -10.21
N VAL A 156 -9.89 -7.47 -9.71
CA VAL A 156 -9.15 -8.09 -8.61
C VAL A 156 -8.74 -9.49 -9.01
N ILE A 157 -7.51 -9.88 -8.70
CA ILE A 157 -7.05 -11.27 -8.82
C ILE A 157 -7.44 -12.00 -7.53
N ASP A 158 -8.28 -13.03 -7.63
CA ASP A 158 -8.60 -13.91 -6.50
C ASP A 158 -7.38 -14.79 -6.20
N GLU A 159 -6.81 -14.66 -5.00
CA GLU A 159 -5.60 -15.38 -4.63
C GLU A 159 -5.81 -16.90 -4.55
N LYS A 160 -7.06 -17.37 -4.42
CA LYS A 160 -7.37 -18.81 -4.27
C LYS A 160 -7.32 -19.56 -5.60
N ASP A 161 -7.84 -18.95 -6.66
CA ASP A 161 -7.97 -19.61 -7.96
C ASP A 161 -7.30 -18.86 -9.11
N GLY A 162 -6.68 -17.70 -8.83
CA GLY A 162 -5.99 -16.86 -9.81
C GLY A 162 -6.94 -16.17 -10.80
N LYS A 163 -8.26 -16.32 -10.65
CA LYS A 163 -9.22 -15.72 -11.57
C LYS A 163 -9.38 -14.24 -11.29
N ARG A 164 -9.67 -13.51 -12.37
CA ARG A 164 -9.93 -12.08 -12.30
C ARG A 164 -11.43 -11.81 -12.21
N TRP A 165 -11.81 -11.01 -11.23
CA TRP A 165 -13.18 -10.56 -11.00
C TRP A 165 -13.27 -9.06 -11.14
N ARG A 166 -14.28 -8.58 -11.85
CA ARG A 166 -14.60 -7.16 -11.96
C ARG A 166 -15.60 -6.77 -10.90
N TYR A 167 -15.22 -5.77 -10.13
CA TYR A 167 -16.02 -5.12 -9.12
C TYR A 167 -16.50 -3.76 -9.60
N SER A 168 -17.77 -3.46 -9.36
CA SER A 168 -18.38 -2.16 -9.66
C SER A 168 -19.30 -1.71 -8.53
N GLY A 169 -19.39 -0.39 -8.35
CA GLY A 169 -20.33 0.19 -7.39
C GLY A 169 -21.72 0.30 -7.98
N ARG A 170 -22.73 -0.16 -7.25
CA ARG A 170 -24.15 0.05 -7.58
C ARG A 170 -24.86 0.74 -6.43
N TRP A 171 -25.64 1.75 -6.77
CA TRP A 171 -26.51 2.47 -5.84
C TRP A 171 -27.96 2.15 -6.18
N TYR A 172 -28.73 1.73 -5.18
CA TYR A 172 -30.11 1.31 -5.38
C TYR A 172 -30.97 1.63 -4.16
N GLU A 173 -32.28 1.69 -4.37
CA GLU A 173 -33.26 1.83 -3.30
C GLU A 173 -33.74 0.43 -2.84
N PRO A 174 -33.28 -0.08 -1.68
CA PRO A 174 -33.68 -1.41 -1.21
C PRO A 174 -35.19 -1.50 -0.94
N TRP A 175 -35.85 -0.37 -0.62
CA TRP A 175 -37.31 -0.27 -0.50
C TRP A 175 -38.07 -0.86 -1.70
N GLN A 176 -37.47 -0.84 -2.91
CA GLN A 176 -38.13 -1.36 -4.11
C GLN A 176 -38.44 -2.86 -3.98
N THR A 177 -37.56 -3.62 -3.35
CA THR A 177 -37.68 -5.08 -3.15
C THR A 177 -38.04 -5.48 -1.73
N ASP A 178 -37.66 -4.68 -0.73
CA ASP A 178 -37.86 -4.94 0.69
C ASP A 178 -38.50 -3.72 1.36
N LYS A 179 -39.78 -3.83 1.72
CA LYS A 179 -40.60 -2.71 2.19
C LYS A 179 -40.28 -2.26 3.63
N ASP A 180 -39.41 -2.98 4.33
CA ASP A 180 -38.94 -2.58 5.67
C ASP A 180 -37.95 -1.40 5.60
N TYR A 181 -37.33 -1.18 4.43
CA TYR A 181 -36.48 -0.02 4.19
C TYR A 181 -37.29 1.25 3.92
N LEU A 182 -36.79 2.38 4.39
CA LEU A 182 -37.33 3.71 4.09
C LEU A 182 -37.28 4.00 2.58
N LYS A 183 -38.38 4.50 2.04
CA LYS A 183 -38.46 4.96 0.64
C LYS A 183 -37.49 6.12 0.42
N GLY A 184 -36.71 6.07 -0.66
CA GLY A 184 -35.67 7.07 -0.96
C GLY A 184 -34.33 6.86 -0.24
N TYR A 185 -34.19 5.87 0.65
CA TYR A 185 -32.88 5.49 1.18
C TYR A 185 -32.04 4.84 0.08
N ILE A 186 -30.87 5.41 -0.22
CA ILE A 186 -29.93 4.86 -1.21
C ILE A 186 -28.88 4.03 -0.49
N LYS A 187 -28.72 2.77 -0.92
CA LYS A 187 -27.70 1.86 -0.42
C LYS A 187 -26.66 1.57 -1.49
N PHE A 188 -25.40 1.54 -1.10
CA PHE A 188 -24.31 1.05 -1.93
C PHE A 188 -24.22 -0.48 -1.87
N SER A 189 -24.02 -1.10 -3.03
CA SER A 189 -23.65 -2.50 -3.18
C SER A 189 -22.39 -2.60 -4.00
N LEU A 190 -21.55 -3.55 -3.61
CA LEU A 190 -20.39 -3.96 -4.38
C LEU A 190 -20.77 -5.15 -5.25
N ASP A 191 -20.96 -4.92 -6.55
CA ASP A 191 -21.32 -5.96 -7.50
C ASP A 191 -20.05 -6.65 -8.02
N ARG A 192 -20.09 -7.97 -8.18
CA ARG A 192 -18.97 -8.81 -8.64
C ARG A 192 -19.38 -9.61 -9.87
N THR A 193 -18.60 -9.52 -10.93
CA THR A 193 -18.79 -10.27 -12.19
C THR A 193 -17.47 -10.83 -12.70
N PRO A 194 -17.44 -11.90 -13.51
CA PRO A 194 -16.21 -12.32 -14.18
C PRO A 194 -15.60 -11.17 -14.97
N ALA A 195 -14.30 -10.92 -14.82
CA ALA A 195 -13.67 -9.84 -15.56
C ALA A 195 -13.59 -10.17 -17.06
N PRO A 196 -13.71 -9.17 -17.96
CA PRO A 196 -13.46 -9.36 -19.39
C PRO A 196 -12.06 -9.92 -19.64
N ASN A 197 -11.82 -10.54 -20.79
CA ASN A 197 -10.51 -11.12 -21.13
C ASN A 197 -9.37 -10.08 -21.09
N LEU A 198 -9.63 -8.85 -21.53
CA LEU A 198 -8.62 -7.79 -21.52
C LEU A 198 -8.40 -7.25 -20.10
N ALA A 199 -7.16 -7.31 -19.63
CA ALA A 199 -6.76 -6.76 -18.35
C ALA A 199 -6.76 -5.22 -18.37
N PRO A 200 -6.99 -4.57 -17.23
CA PRO A 200 -6.71 -3.15 -17.09
C PRO A 200 -5.23 -2.88 -17.37
N ARG A 201 -4.91 -1.73 -17.98
CA ARG A 201 -3.52 -1.36 -18.25
C ARG A 201 -2.72 -1.13 -16.98
N TYR A 202 -3.35 -0.60 -15.94
CA TYR A 202 -2.66 -0.19 -14.72
C TYR A 202 -2.95 -1.14 -13.57
N GLY A 203 -1.90 -1.58 -12.90
CA GLY A 203 -1.95 -2.45 -11.73
C GLY A 203 -1.52 -1.73 -10.47
N VAL A 204 -2.15 -2.08 -9.35
CA VAL A 204 -1.78 -1.66 -8.01
C VAL A 204 -1.45 -2.90 -7.20
N THR A 205 -0.32 -2.88 -6.52
CA THR A 205 0.12 -3.96 -5.64
C THR A 205 0.79 -3.40 -4.40
N PHE A 206 0.98 -4.25 -3.41
CA PHE A 206 1.72 -3.92 -2.21
C PHE A 206 2.63 -5.06 -1.76
N GLU A 207 3.62 -4.68 -0.97
CA GLU A 207 4.54 -5.55 -0.26
C GLU A 207 4.55 -5.14 1.21
N ASP A 208 4.32 -6.12 2.07
CA ASP A 208 4.35 -5.95 3.53
C ASP A 208 5.64 -6.55 4.05
N HIS A 209 6.47 -5.74 4.71
CA HIS A 209 7.78 -6.18 5.15
C HIS A 209 7.71 -6.69 6.59
N VAL A 210 8.21 -7.90 6.80
CA VAL A 210 8.41 -8.48 8.14
C VAL A 210 9.92 -8.62 8.37
N ILE A 211 10.55 -7.50 8.74
CA ILE A 211 11.98 -7.42 9.04
C ILE A 211 12.15 -7.58 10.56
N LEU A 212 12.67 -8.72 11.00
CA LEU A 212 12.64 -9.13 12.41
C LEU A 212 13.34 -8.13 13.33
N GLU A 213 14.43 -7.52 12.87
CA GLU A 213 15.20 -6.53 13.60
C GLU A 213 14.40 -5.24 13.82
N GLU A 214 13.63 -4.80 12.81
CA GLU A 214 12.71 -3.66 12.94
C GLU A 214 11.52 -4.01 13.85
N ARG A 215 10.98 -5.24 13.73
CA ARG A 215 9.87 -5.73 14.56
C ARG A 215 10.24 -5.82 16.03
N ALA A 216 11.49 -6.20 16.35
CA ALA A 216 12.00 -6.21 17.71
C ALA A 216 12.01 -4.81 18.37
N LEU A 217 12.06 -3.75 17.54
CA LEU A 217 11.95 -2.35 17.95
C LEU A 217 10.52 -1.78 17.84
N GLY A 218 9.53 -2.59 17.45
CA GLY A 218 8.15 -2.15 17.26
C GLY A 218 7.93 -1.32 15.99
N VAL A 219 8.82 -1.44 15.00
CA VAL A 219 8.74 -0.73 13.71
C VAL A 219 8.26 -1.67 12.63
N ALA A 220 7.31 -1.22 11.80
CA ALA A 220 6.78 -1.94 10.66
C ALA A 220 6.86 -1.08 9.40
N SER A 221 7.00 -1.71 8.24
CA SER A 221 6.99 -1.01 6.95
C SER A 221 6.28 -1.80 5.85
N SER A 222 5.77 -1.06 4.87
CA SER A 222 5.16 -1.63 3.66
C SER A 222 5.37 -0.68 2.47
N THR A 223 5.36 -1.23 1.27
CA THR A 223 5.44 -0.46 0.02
C THR A 223 4.23 -0.73 -0.86
N ILE A 224 3.64 0.32 -1.42
CA ILE A 224 2.65 0.25 -2.49
C ILE A 224 3.34 0.59 -3.82
N LYS A 225 2.96 -0.07 -4.91
CA LYS A 225 3.39 0.28 -6.26
C LYS A 225 2.22 0.40 -7.21
N VAL A 226 2.30 1.39 -8.10
CA VAL A 226 1.45 1.51 -9.28
C VAL A 226 2.30 1.20 -10.51
N ILE A 227 1.81 0.30 -11.37
CA ILE A 227 2.58 -0.28 -12.47
C ILE A 227 1.79 -0.14 -13.77
N ASP A 228 2.43 0.31 -14.84
CA ASP A 228 1.91 0.11 -16.19
C ASP A 228 2.18 -1.32 -16.61
N LEU A 229 1.13 -2.15 -16.68
CA LEU A 229 1.24 -3.58 -16.96
C LEU A 229 1.62 -3.87 -18.42
N THR A 230 1.51 -2.88 -19.31
CA THR A 230 1.95 -3.01 -20.70
C THR A 230 3.45 -2.76 -20.81
N THR A 231 3.95 -1.65 -20.25
CA THR A 231 5.39 -1.29 -20.33
C THR A 231 6.23 -1.92 -19.23
N LYS A 232 5.59 -2.46 -18.18
CA LYS A 232 6.21 -2.98 -16.94
C LYS A 232 6.93 -1.90 -16.12
N GLU A 233 6.65 -0.63 -16.38
CA GLU A 233 7.25 0.49 -15.65
C GLU A 233 6.50 0.75 -14.35
N VAL A 234 7.27 1.06 -13.29
CA VAL A 234 6.72 1.58 -12.03
C VAL A 234 6.39 3.06 -12.24
N MET A 235 5.12 3.40 -12.06
CA MET A 235 4.60 4.76 -12.24
C MET A 235 4.61 5.57 -10.94
N GLY A 236 4.57 4.88 -9.81
CA GLY A 236 4.76 5.48 -8.50
C GLY A 236 4.93 4.44 -7.41
N GLU A 237 5.54 4.87 -6.31
CA GLU A 237 5.75 4.07 -5.10
C GLU A 237 5.37 4.88 -3.85
N LEU A 238 4.72 4.22 -2.89
CA LEU A 238 4.51 4.75 -1.54
C LEU A 238 5.22 3.85 -0.56
N ALA A 239 6.21 4.37 0.16
CA ALA A 239 6.82 3.70 1.31
C ALA A 239 6.19 4.25 2.59
N ARG A 240 5.65 3.34 3.42
CA ARG A 240 5.02 3.69 4.70
C ARG A 240 5.69 2.98 5.85
N TYR A 241 5.93 3.70 6.93
CA TYR A 241 6.45 3.17 8.17
C TYR A 241 5.47 3.45 9.32
N ALA A 242 5.36 2.48 10.23
CA ALA A 242 4.63 2.61 11.47
C ALA A 242 5.52 2.25 12.65
N VAL A 243 5.31 2.90 13.79
CA VAL A 243 5.95 2.55 15.05
C VAL A 243 4.93 2.47 16.17
N SER A 244 4.99 1.38 16.91
CA SER A 244 4.22 1.22 18.14
C SER A 244 5.13 1.02 19.34
N GLY A 245 4.56 1.22 20.53
CA GLY A 245 5.20 0.79 21.78
C GLY A 245 5.23 -0.74 21.89
N THR A 246 5.84 -1.25 22.95
CA THR A 246 5.81 -2.69 23.23
C THR A 246 4.39 -3.16 23.55
N LEU A 247 4.07 -4.39 23.15
CA LEU A 247 2.83 -5.06 23.53
C LEU A 247 2.74 -5.11 25.07
N SER A 248 1.58 -4.71 25.60
CA SER A 248 1.28 -4.76 27.04
C SER A 248 -0.23 -4.87 27.24
N ASP A 249 -0.67 -5.21 28.44
CA ASP A 249 -2.11 -5.23 28.77
C ASP A 249 -2.77 -3.86 28.53
N ALA A 250 -2.02 -2.76 28.68
CA ALA A 250 -2.48 -1.40 28.42
C ALA A 250 -2.56 -1.04 26.93
N ASN A 251 -1.80 -1.75 26.08
CA ASN A 251 -1.81 -1.55 24.63
C ASN A 251 -1.87 -2.91 23.92
N PRO A 252 -3.02 -3.60 24.00
CA PRO A 252 -3.15 -4.96 23.46
C PRO A 252 -3.10 -4.96 21.94
N SER A 253 -3.48 -3.86 21.26
CA SER A 253 -3.49 -3.74 19.80
C SER A 253 -2.55 -2.63 19.30
N PRO A 254 -1.22 -2.82 19.41
CA PRO A 254 -0.21 -1.81 19.13
C PRO A 254 -0.31 -1.19 17.74
N TRP A 255 -0.77 -1.92 16.73
CA TRP A 255 -0.75 -1.43 15.35
C TRP A 255 -1.86 -0.44 15.03
N LEU A 256 -3.03 -0.56 15.67
CA LEU A 256 -4.13 0.40 15.47
C LEU A 256 -3.83 1.78 16.09
N THR A 257 -3.01 1.81 17.14
CA THR A 257 -2.59 3.03 17.86
C THR A 257 -1.23 3.55 17.41
N ALA A 258 -0.52 2.82 16.55
CA ALA A 258 0.80 3.18 16.06
C ALA A 258 0.85 4.56 15.38
N TYR A 259 1.97 5.25 15.54
CA TYR A 259 2.32 6.41 14.72
C TYR A 259 2.69 5.94 13.31
N ARG A 260 2.41 6.75 12.29
CA ARG A 260 2.58 6.38 10.88
C ARG A 260 3.16 7.54 10.07
N CYS A 261 3.94 7.23 9.05
CA CYS A 261 4.42 8.20 8.07
C CYS A 261 4.54 7.56 6.67
N PRO A 262 4.06 8.23 5.61
CA PRO A 262 3.17 9.38 5.64
C PRO A 262 1.82 9.02 6.29
N ASP A 263 1.14 10.00 6.88
CA ASP A 263 -0.24 9.85 7.37
C ASP A 263 -1.13 10.97 6.83
N HIS A 264 -2.42 10.69 6.73
CA HIS A 264 -3.41 11.68 6.30
C HIS A 264 -4.31 12.03 7.48
N ALA A 265 -4.59 13.32 7.67
CA ALA A 265 -5.42 13.80 8.76
C ALA A 265 -6.86 13.24 8.71
N ARG A 266 -7.36 12.91 7.51
CA ARG A 266 -8.69 12.34 7.28
C ARG A 266 -8.57 11.01 6.53
N GLY A 267 -9.57 10.13 6.68
CA GLY A 267 -9.70 8.88 5.92
C GLY A 267 -8.44 8.00 5.94
N THR A 268 -7.91 7.72 7.13
CA THR A 268 -6.71 6.87 7.30
C THR A 268 -6.90 5.44 6.79
N ASN A 269 -8.16 5.03 6.62
CA ASN A 269 -8.56 3.74 6.08
C ASN A 269 -8.39 3.58 4.56
N ALA A 270 -8.06 4.65 3.83
CA ALA A 270 -7.95 4.61 2.37
C ALA A 270 -6.63 5.19 1.85
N ALA A 271 -5.54 4.99 2.59
CA ALA A 271 -4.24 5.54 2.25
C ALA A 271 -3.71 5.06 0.89
N THR A 272 -3.87 3.76 0.57
CA THR A 272 -3.48 3.25 -0.75
C THR A 272 -4.26 3.93 -1.86
N ARG A 273 -5.60 3.96 -1.76
CA ARG A 273 -6.45 4.63 -2.75
C ARG A 273 -6.03 6.08 -2.97
N LYS A 274 -5.72 6.80 -1.88
CA LYS A 274 -5.26 8.18 -1.95
C LYS A 274 -4.00 8.31 -2.77
N PHE A 275 -2.96 7.57 -2.43
CA PHE A 275 -1.72 7.57 -3.19
C PHE A 275 -1.95 7.24 -4.67
N VAL A 276 -2.73 6.18 -4.95
CA VAL A 276 -3.02 5.72 -6.32
C VAL A 276 -3.69 6.83 -7.14
N ASP A 277 -4.61 7.61 -6.57
CA ASP A 277 -5.27 8.72 -7.28
C ASP A 277 -4.34 9.85 -7.70
N GLN A 278 -3.14 9.93 -7.14
CA GLN A 278 -2.13 10.90 -7.58
C GLN A 278 -1.37 10.42 -8.82
N VAL A 279 -1.29 9.10 -9.00
CA VAL A 279 -0.64 8.44 -10.13
C VAL A 279 -1.65 8.20 -11.26
N LEU A 280 -2.86 7.74 -10.93
CA LEU A 280 -3.93 7.39 -11.85
C LEU A 280 -5.17 8.20 -11.48
N ARG A 281 -5.46 9.27 -12.21
CA ARG A 281 -6.59 10.14 -11.90
C ARG A 281 -7.88 9.51 -12.46
N PRO A 282 -8.88 9.22 -11.61
CA PRO A 282 -10.13 8.64 -12.09
C PRO A 282 -10.84 9.54 -13.09
N LYS A 283 -11.48 8.94 -14.09
CA LYS A 283 -12.29 9.66 -15.06
C LYS A 283 -13.48 10.32 -14.37
N LYS A 284 -13.61 11.65 -14.54
CA LYS A 284 -14.76 12.40 -14.03
C LYS A 284 -16.04 11.96 -14.71
N LEU A 285 -17.15 11.95 -13.98
CA LEU A 285 -18.47 11.80 -14.59
C LEU A 285 -18.78 13.12 -15.32
N GLU A 286 -19.06 13.02 -16.62
CA GLU A 286 -19.58 14.14 -17.39
C GLU A 286 -20.98 14.46 -16.84
N LYS A 287 -21.24 15.74 -16.59
CA LYS A 287 -22.53 16.25 -16.10
C LYS A 287 -23.52 16.39 -17.23
#